data_AF-A0A7W7DHX2-F1
#
_entry.id   AF-A0A7W7DHX2-F1
#
_cell.length_a   1.000
_cell.length_b   1.000
_cell.length_c   1.000
_cell.angle_alpha   90.00
_cell.angle_beta   90.00
_cell.angle_gamma   90.00
#
_symmetry.space_group_name_H-M   'P 1'
#
loop_
_entity.id
_entity.type
_entity.pdbx_description
1 polymer ?
#
loop_
_entity_poly.entity_id
_entity_poly.type
_entity_poly.pdbx_seq_one_letter_code
_entity_poly.pdbx_strand_id
1 'polypeptide(L)'
;MTVPVPGGGDRTAVPWDVPEPYAPVGVPLVDLLDRVLATGVVVSGDLVLAIADVPLVRISLHALLASVSDRVPAPWPDSGPL
;
A
#
# COMPACT_ATOMS: atom_id res chain seq x y z
N MET A 1 30.00 -32.58 0.61
CA MET A 1 28.62 -33.03 0.31
C MET A 1 27.74 -31.78 0.38
N THR A 2 27.73 -31.00 -0.69
CA THR A 2 26.96 -29.76 -0.80
C THR A 2 25.62 -30.12 -1.44
N VAL A 3 24.53 -29.93 -0.71
CA VAL A 3 23.18 -30.12 -1.23
C VAL A 3 22.84 -28.87 -2.05
N PRO A 4 22.45 -28.98 -3.33
CA PRO A 4 21.87 -27.85 -4.03
C PRO A 4 20.46 -27.64 -3.49
N VAL A 5 20.17 -26.43 -2.99
CA VAL A 5 18.79 -25.98 -2.74
C VAL A 5 18.28 -25.33 -4.02
N PRO A 6 17.34 -25.94 -4.76
CA PRO A 6 16.57 -25.23 -5.78
C PRO A 6 15.35 -24.63 -5.10
N GLY A 7 15.32 -23.32 -4.89
CA GLY A 7 14.22 -22.72 -4.15
C GLY A 7 14.25 -21.21 -4.07
N GLY A 8 14.53 -20.52 -5.18
CA GLY A 8 14.21 -19.10 -5.33
C GLY A 8 13.05 -19.00 -6.30
N GLY A 9 11.83 -19.28 -5.82
CA GLY A 9 10.61 -19.23 -6.62
C GLY A 9 10.52 -17.89 -7.35
N ASP A 10 10.39 -17.98 -8.67
CA ASP A 10 10.03 -16.88 -9.54
C ASP A 10 8.82 -16.15 -8.92
N ARG A 11 9.07 -14.94 -8.44
CA ARG A 11 8.12 -14.07 -7.76
C ARG A 11 7.21 -13.41 -8.80
N THR A 12 6.54 -14.26 -9.59
CA THR A 12 5.64 -13.93 -10.69
C THR A 12 4.77 -12.73 -10.30
N ALA A 13 5.05 -11.59 -10.91
CA ALA A 13 4.24 -10.39 -10.76
C ALA A 13 2.81 -10.72 -11.18
N VAL A 14 1.83 -10.44 -10.32
CA VAL A 14 0.43 -10.52 -10.75
C VAL A 14 0.20 -9.34 -11.71
N PRO A 15 -0.50 -9.51 -12.83
CA PRO A 15 -0.86 -8.37 -13.68
C PRO A 15 -2.10 -7.74 -13.06
N TRP A 16 -1.91 -6.66 -12.31
CA TRP A 16 -3.02 -5.76 -12.00
C TRP A 16 -3.26 -4.92 -13.26
N ASP A 17 -4.19 -5.37 -14.10
CA ASP A 17 -4.65 -4.63 -15.28
C ASP A 17 -5.33 -3.33 -14.84
N VAL A 18 -4.54 -2.27 -14.71
CA VAL A 18 -4.98 -0.89 -14.55
C VAL A 18 -4.30 -0.02 -15.63
N PRO A 19 -5.03 0.93 -16.25
CA PRO A 19 -4.43 1.84 -17.23
C PRO A 19 -3.43 2.76 -16.51
N GLU A 20 -2.14 2.53 -16.74
CA GLU A 20 -1.01 3.21 -16.08
C GLU A 20 -1.12 4.73 -16.09
N PRO A 21 -0.92 5.38 -14.92
CA PRO A 21 0.39 6.02 -14.69
C PRO A 21 0.86 5.92 -13.23
N TYR A 22 1.13 4.73 -12.69
CA TYR A 22 1.66 4.60 -11.32
C TYR A 22 2.73 3.52 -11.18
N ALA A 23 3.99 3.98 -11.32
CA ALA A 23 5.24 3.36 -10.89
C ALA A 23 5.61 2.01 -11.58
N PRO A 24 6.91 1.65 -11.62
CA PRO A 24 7.34 0.41 -12.23
C PRO A 24 6.76 -0.78 -11.46
N VAL A 25 5.77 -1.43 -12.05
CA VAL A 25 5.16 -2.66 -11.53
C VAL A 25 6.17 -3.81 -11.62
N GLY A 26 7.09 -3.84 -10.67
CA GLY A 26 8.14 -4.86 -10.55
C GLY A 26 8.68 -5.04 -9.12
N VAL A 27 8.27 -4.20 -8.17
CA VAL A 27 8.63 -4.33 -6.75
C VAL A 27 7.64 -5.31 -6.10
N PRO A 28 8.10 -6.33 -5.36
CA PRO A 28 7.16 -7.19 -4.64
C PRO A 28 6.41 -6.36 -3.59
N LEU A 29 5.11 -6.61 -3.47
CA LEU A 29 4.22 -5.87 -2.55
C LEU A 29 4.77 -5.83 -1.12
N VAL A 30 5.42 -6.92 -0.69
CA VAL A 30 6.04 -7.02 0.64
C VAL A 30 7.20 -6.04 0.83
N ASP A 31 8.03 -5.80 -0.18
CA ASP A 31 9.15 -4.84 -0.08
C ASP A 31 8.65 -3.40 -0.13
N LEU A 32 7.61 -3.15 -0.95
CA LEU A 32 6.94 -1.84 -0.98
C LEU A 32 6.26 -1.57 0.37
N LEU A 33 5.57 -2.57 0.91
CA LEU A 33 4.95 -2.50 2.22
C LEU A 33 6.03 -2.27 3.29
N ASP A 34 7.08 -3.11 3.38
CA ASP A 34 8.18 -2.96 4.34
C ASP A 34 8.81 -1.55 4.28
N ARG A 35 9.03 -1.02 3.09
CA ARG A 35 9.54 0.36 2.93
C ARG A 35 8.57 1.41 3.43
N VAL A 36 7.27 1.26 3.16
CA VAL A 36 6.20 2.13 3.69
C VAL A 36 6.09 1.99 5.21
N LEU A 37 6.20 0.78 5.75
CA LEU A 37 6.15 0.48 7.19
C LEU A 37 7.36 1.09 7.92
N ALA A 38 8.56 1.02 7.33
CA ALA A 38 9.80 1.51 7.91
C ALA A 38 9.95 3.04 7.80
N THR A 39 9.51 3.65 6.71
CA THR A 39 9.78 5.07 6.41
C THR A 39 8.58 5.98 6.63
N GLY A 40 7.37 5.45 6.47
CA GLY A 40 6.15 6.26 6.30
C GLY A 40 6.15 7.00 4.97
N VAL A 41 4.96 7.25 4.41
CA VAL A 41 4.79 7.98 3.14
C VAL A 41 3.70 9.03 3.27
N VAL A 42 3.98 10.26 2.84
CA VAL A 42 2.95 11.31 2.74
C VAL A 42 2.32 11.25 1.34
N VAL A 43 1.03 10.97 1.29
CA VAL A 43 0.20 11.00 0.07
C VAL A 43 -0.51 12.34 0.01
N SER A 44 -0.40 13.03 -1.13
CA SER A 44 -1.15 14.26 -1.41
C SER A 44 -1.95 14.10 -2.69
N GLY A 45 -3.19 14.59 -2.71
CA GLY A 45 -4.06 14.50 -3.87
C GLY A 45 -5.46 15.03 -3.62
N ASP A 46 -6.36 14.79 -4.57
CA ASP A 46 -7.77 15.15 -4.46
C ASP A 46 -8.64 13.90 -4.64
N LEU A 47 -9.65 13.77 -3.78
CA LEU A 47 -10.69 12.73 -3.84
C LEU A 47 -12.04 13.38 -4.13
N VAL A 48 -12.78 12.88 -5.11
CA VAL A 48 -14.15 13.33 -5.40
C VAL A 48 -15.12 12.20 -5.08
N LEU A 49 -16.07 12.48 -4.19
CA LEU A 49 -17.18 11.57 -3.89
C LEU A 49 -18.35 11.92 -4.81
N ALA A 50 -18.79 10.93 -5.58
CA ALA A 50 -19.89 11.05 -6.53
C ALA A 50 -21.00 10.03 -6.23
N ILE A 51 -22.24 10.39 -6.55
CA ILE A 51 -23.39 9.50 -6.49
C ILE A 51 -24.11 9.56 -7.83
N ALA A 52 -24.38 8.40 -8.43
CA ALA A 52 -25.02 8.31 -9.75
C ALA A 52 -24.33 9.21 -10.79
N ASP A 53 -22.99 9.13 -10.85
CA ASP A 53 -22.13 9.93 -11.74
C ASP A 53 -22.16 11.45 -11.50
N VAL A 54 -22.82 11.92 -10.44
CA VAL A 54 -22.83 13.33 -10.05
C VAL A 54 -21.80 13.57 -8.95
N PRO A 55 -20.76 14.40 -9.18
CA PRO A 55 -19.79 14.75 -8.14
C PRO A 55 -20.42 15.65 -7.08
N LEU A 56 -20.27 15.28 -5.81
CA LEU A 56 -20.88 16.00 -4.68
C LEU A 56 -19.85 16.70 -3.79
N VAL A 57 -18.75 16.01 -3.49
CA VAL A 57 -17.76 16.50 -2.52
C VAL A 57 -16.37 16.32 -3.11
N ARG A 58 -15.56 17.38 -3.07
CA ARG A 58 -14.12 17.32 -3.34
C ARG A 58 -13.35 17.47 -2.04
N ILE A 59 -12.45 16.54 -1.79
CA ILE A 59 -11.60 16.47 -0.60
C ILE A 59 -10.16 16.61 -1.06
N SER A 60 -9.46 17.64 -0.60
CA SER A 60 -8.00 17.70 -0.77
C SER A 60 -7.36 16.91 0.36
N LEU A 61 -6.70 15.81 -0.02
CA LEU A 61 -6.10 14.83 0.87
C LEU A 61 -4.62 15.15 1.08
N HIS A 62 -4.22 15.22 2.34
CA HIS A 62 -2.83 15.10 2.77
C HIS A 62 -2.79 14.05 3.88
N ALA A 63 -2.41 12.82 3.52
CA ALA A 63 -2.42 11.67 4.42
C ALA A 63 -1.02 11.14 4.64
N LEU A 64 -0.66 10.85 5.90
CA LEU A 64 0.54 10.08 6.23
C LEU A 64 0.15 8.62 6.36
N LEU A 65 0.73 7.77 5.50
CA LEU A 65 0.67 6.32 5.59
C LEU A 65 1.85 5.82 6.42
N ALA A 66 1.56 5.10 7.50
CA ALA A 66 2.56 4.47 8.35
C ALA A 66 2.04 3.12 8.85
N SER A 67 2.94 2.26 9.33
CA SER A 67 2.53 1.02 10.01
C SER A 67 1.77 1.33 11.29
N VAL A 68 0.74 0.54 11.57
CA VAL A 68 0.20 0.44 12.93
C VAL A 68 1.21 -0.35 13.77
N SER A 69 1.49 0.12 14.98
CA SER A 69 2.36 -0.53 15.97
C SER A 69 2.00 -0.04 17.37
N ASP A 70 2.55 -0.63 18.43
CA ASP A 70 2.34 -0.13 19.80
C ASP A 70 2.71 1.36 19.98
N ARG A 71 3.68 1.84 19.19
CA ARG A 71 4.09 3.27 19.21
C ARG A 71 3.15 4.17 18.42
N VAL A 72 2.44 3.62 17.44
CA VAL A 72 1.49 4.33 16.58
C VAL A 72 0.23 3.46 16.48
N PRO A 73 -0.64 3.50 17.49
CA PRO A 73 -1.84 2.68 17.51
C PRO A 73 -2.82 3.18 16.45
N ALA A 74 -3.71 2.29 16.01
CA ALA A 74 -4.75 2.69 15.08
C ALA A 74 -5.73 3.65 15.77
N PRO A 75 -6.26 4.65 15.03
CA PRO A 75 -7.08 5.69 15.61
C PRO A 75 -8.50 5.23 15.95
N TRP A 76 -8.92 4.06 15.50
CA TRP A 76 -10.23 3.49 15.81
C TRP A 76 -10.13 2.49 16.98
N PRO A 77 -11.13 2.46 17.88
CA PRO A 77 -11.05 1.71 19.12
C PRO A 77 -11.07 0.18 18.95
N ASP A 78 -11.57 -0.34 17.82
CA ASP A 78 -11.78 -1.77 17.59
C ASP A 78 -10.63 -2.45 16.83
N SER A 79 -9.51 -1.76 16.61
CA SER A 79 -8.29 -2.41 16.14
C SER A 79 -7.83 -3.35 17.25
N GLY A 80 -8.08 -4.65 17.06
CA GLY A 80 -7.65 -5.68 18.00
C GLY A 80 -6.16 -5.62 18.32
N PRO A 81 -5.72 -6.32 19.38
CA PRO A 81 -4.32 -6.31 19.79
C PRO A 81 -3.43 -6.78 18.63
N LEU A 82 -2.36 -6.01 18.35
CA LEU A 82 -1.30 -6.38 17.42
C LEU A 82 -0.42 -7.51 18.00
#